data_AF-A0A935J4W0-F1
#
_entry.id   AF-A0A935J4W0-F1
#
_cell.length_a   1.000
_cell.length_b   1.000
_cell.length_c   1.000
_cell.angle_alpha   90.00
_cell.angle_beta   90.00
_cell.angle_gamma   90.00
#
_symmetry.space_group_name_H-M   'P 1'
#
loop_
_entity.id
_entity.type
_entity.pdbx_description
1 polymer ?
#
loop_
_entity_poly.entity_id
_entity_poly.type
_entity_poly.pdbx_seq_one_letter_code
_entity_poly.pdbx_strand_id
1 'polypeptide(L)'
;MFTHNKIGWGKWIVVTLILGVAAFIASPSGPLGGFWGLHAEDPGPVGMQKAFFILLTMIQSLAFGFGFAFLLFGREAVRSFLPVEGGLGLAVHFAISWSLLSWWPHSNLHQTHNPDNISGLLAIEYGFHVTLILGGFIIASFILMKSKQSQS
;
A
#
# COMPACT_ATOMS: atom_id res chain seq x y z
N MET A 1 -0.26 -13.38 33.18
CA MET A 1 -1.62 -12.87 32.91
C MET A 1 -1.57 -12.06 31.64
N PHE A 2 -1.81 -12.69 30.48
CA PHE A 2 -1.83 -11.99 29.20
C PHE A 2 -3.16 -11.24 29.10
N THR A 3 -3.14 -9.93 29.26
CA THR A 3 -4.28 -9.10 28.88
C THR A 3 -4.44 -9.24 27.38
N HIS A 4 -5.47 -9.97 26.93
CA HIS A 4 -5.97 -9.88 25.57
C HIS A 4 -6.38 -8.43 25.32
N ASN A 5 -5.44 -7.60 24.84
CA ASN A 5 -5.78 -6.33 24.22
C ASN A 5 -6.61 -6.69 22.99
N LYS A 6 -7.95 -6.65 23.13
CA LYS A 6 -8.84 -6.73 21.98
C LYS A 6 -8.39 -5.63 21.03
N ILE A 7 -7.92 -5.99 19.84
CA ILE A 7 -7.62 -5.00 18.80
C ILE A 7 -8.91 -4.20 18.63
N GLY A 8 -8.87 -2.92 19.01
CA GLY A 8 -10.00 -2.01 18.84
C GLY A 8 -10.15 -1.72 17.35
N TRP A 9 -10.80 -2.63 16.61
CA TRP A 9 -10.94 -2.55 15.16
C TRP A 9 -11.68 -1.29 14.69
N GLY A 10 -12.46 -0.64 15.56
CA GLY A 10 -13.17 0.60 15.24
C GLY A 10 -12.25 1.67 14.62
N LYS A 11 -11.11 1.98 15.26
CA LYS A 11 -10.17 2.98 14.72
C LYS A 11 -9.52 2.54 13.40
N TRP A 12 -9.29 1.24 13.23
CA TRP A 12 -8.73 0.68 11.99
C TRP A 12 -9.70 0.85 10.83
N ILE A 13 -10.96 0.47 11.04
CA ILE A 13 -12.04 0.60 10.06
C ILE A 13 -12.27 2.06 9.71
N VAL A 14 -12.35 2.95 10.71
CA VAL A 14 -12.55 4.39 10.49
C VAL A 14 -11.44 4.98 9.62
N VAL A 15 -10.16 4.75 9.96
CA VAL A 15 -9.05 5.27 9.15
C VAL A 15 -9.05 4.66 7.75
N THR A 16 -9.31 3.34 7.65
CA THR A 16 -9.35 2.64 6.36
C THR A 16 -10.42 3.21 5.45
N LEU A 17 -11.64 3.42 5.97
CA LEU A 17 -12.75 3.92 5.17
C LEU A 17 -12.56 5.39 4.82
N ILE A 18 -12.14 6.25 5.76
CA ILE A 18 -11.93 7.67 5.47
C ILE A 18 -10.86 7.85 4.38
N LEU A 19 -9.68 7.24 4.58
CA LEU A 19 -8.58 7.40 3.64
C LEU A 19 -8.79 6.61 2.36
N GLY A 20 -9.46 5.45 2.42
CA GLY A 20 -9.79 4.67 1.23
C GLY A 20 -10.86 5.32 0.36
N VAL A 21 -11.90 5.91 0.95
CA VAL A 21 -12.88 6.70 0.20
C VAL A 21 -12.23 7.95 -0.36
N ALA A 22 -11.41 8.67 0.42
CA ALA A 22 -10.66 9.83 -0.05
C ALA A 22 -9.74 9.49 -1.23
N ALA A 23 -9.00 8.36 -1.15
CA ALA A 23 -8.17 7.87 -2.25
C ALA A 23 -9.02 7.52 -3.48
N PHE A 24 -10.15 6.84 -3.31
CA PHE A 24 -11.02 6.45 -4.42
C PHE A 24 -11.60 7.66 -5.17
N ILE A 25 -12.14 8.65 -4.44
CA ILE A 25 -12.69 9.87 -5.07
C ILE A 25 -11.60 10.73 -5.72
N ALA A 26 -10.36 10.60 -5.25
CA ALA A 26 -9.22 11.35 -5.77
C ALA A 26 -8.45 10.58 -6.86
N SER A 27 -8.80 9.33 -7.17
CA SER A 27 -8.26 8.65 -8.36
C SER A 27 -8.55 9.47 -9.64
N PRO A 28 -7.75 9.33 -10.70
CA PRO A 28 -7.88 10.09 -11.96
C PRO A 28 -9.32 10.17 -12.50
N SER A 29 -10.06 9.06 -12.47
CA SER A 29 -11.44 8.96 -12.93
C SER A 29 -12.49 9.43 -11.91
N GLY A 30 -12.08 9.87 -10.73
CA GLY A 30 -12.94 10.27 -9.62
C GLY A 30 -13.20 11.79 -9.58
N PRO A 31 -14.16 12.25 -8.73
CA PRO A 31 -14.54 13.66 -8.65
C PRO A 31 -13.41 14.64 -8.29
N LEU A 32 -12.38 14.17 -7.58
CA LEU A 32 -11.21 14.96 -7.20
C LEU A 32 -9.97 14.60 -8.04
N GLY A 33 -10.12 13.77 -9.08
CA GLY A 33 -9.01 13.22 -9.88
C GLY A 33 -8.19 14.25 -10.66
N GLY A 34 -8.73 15.45 -10.88
CA GLY A 34 -8.01 16.54 -11.55
C GLY A 34 -6.70 16.94 -10.87
N PHE A 35 -6.47 16.53 -9.61
CA PHE A 35 -5.21 16.77 -8.91
C PHE A 35 -4.00 16.09 -9.58
N TRP A 36 -4.22 15.00 -10.33
CA TRP A 36 -3.15 14.24 -11.01
C TRP A 36 -2.65 14.90 -12.30
N GLY A 37 -3.34 15.92 -12.81
CA GLY A 37 -3.01 16.58 -14.08
C GLY A 37 -3.66 15.94 -15.30
N LEU A 38 -3.09 16.22 -16.48
CA LEU A 38 -3.64 15.79 -17.77
C LEU A 38 -3.48 14.27 -17.96
N HIS A 39 -4.52 13.62 -18.45
CA HIS A 39 -4.49 12.19 -18.83
C HIS A 39 -3.83 12.03 -20.20
N ALA A 40 -3.06 10.97 -20.38
CA ALA A 40 -2.65 10.56 -21.73
C ALA A 40 -3.92 10.27 -22.55
N GLU A 41 -3.95 10.69 -23.83
CA GLU A 41 -5.02 10.34 -24.77
C GLU A 41 -4.87 8.87 -25.20
N ASP A 42 -5.09 7.95 -24.26
CA ASP A 42 -5.11 6.52 -24.54
C ASP A 42 -6.54 6.06 -24.88
N PRO A 43 -6.70 4.99 -25.68
CA PRO A 43 -8.01 4.40 -25.91
C PRO A 43 -8.61 3.96 -24.58
N GLY A 44 -9.67 4.65 -24.16
CA GLY A 44 -10.34 4.39 -22.90
C GLY A 44 -10.93 2.97 -22.83
N PRO A 45 -11.05 2.39 -21.62
CA PRO A 45 -11.58 1.04 -21.44
C PRO A 45 -13.02 0.90 -21.98
N VAL A 46 -13.36 -0.26 -22.54
CA VAL A 46 -14.68 -0.56 -23.14
C VAL A 46 -15.41 -1.69 -22.42
N GLY A 47 -16.75 -1.64 -22.43
CA GLY A 47 -17.60 -2.68 -21.86
C GLY A 47 -17.24 -3.05 -20.41
N MET A 48 -17.01 -4.33 -20.16
CA MET A 48 -16.66 -4.86 -18.83
C MET A 48 -15.29 -4.41 -18.31
N GLN A 49 -14.39 -3.91 -19.18
CA GLN A 49 -13.08 -3.40 -18.74
C GLN A 49 -13.26 -2.24 -17.76
N LYS A 50 -14.24 -1.35 -17.99
CA LYS A 50 -14.55 -0.23 -17.09
C LYS A 50 -14.89 -0.73 -15.68
N ALA A 51 -15.75 -1.75 -15.60
CA ALA A 51 -16.16 -2.33 -14.32
C ALA A 51 -14.96 -2.94 -13.57
N PHE A 52 -14.07 -3.65 -14.28
CA PHE A 52 -12.87 -4.21 -13.66
C PHE A 52 -11.87 -3.14 -13.20
N PHE A 53 -11.67 -2.06 -13.96
CA PHE A 53 -10.81 -0.95 -13.53
C PHE A 53 -11.38 -0.20 -12.33
N ILE A 54 -12.71 -0.01 -12.28
CA ILE A 54 -13.38 0.57 -11.10
C ILE A 54 -13.16 -0.32 -9.89
N LEU A 55 -13.43 -1.64 -10.00
CA LEU A 55 -13.22 -2.59 -8.92
C LEU A 55 -11.75 -2.61 -8.44
N LEU A 56 -10.81 -2.63 -9.37
CA LEU A 56 -9.38 -2.58 -9.06
C LEU A 56 -9.02 -1.30 -8.30
N THR A 57 -9.53 -0.15 -8.74
CA THR A 57 -9.33 1.14 -8.07
C THR A 57 -9.92 1.13 -6.65
N MET A 58 -11.09 0.53 -6.45
CA MET A 58 -11.69 0.35 -5.12
C MET A 58 -10.80 -0.50 -4.20
N ILE A 59 -10.31 -1.65 -4.70
CA ILE A 59 -9.44 -2.55 -3.92
C ILE A 59 -8.16 -1.82 -3.52
N GLN A 60 -7.50 -1.15 -4.45
CA GLN A 60 -6.25 -0.41 -4.17
C GLN A 60 -6.48 0.76 -3.21
N SER A 61 -7.59 1.48 -3.34
CA SER A 61 -7.93 2.59 -2.45
C SER A 61 -8.21 2.10 -1.02
N LEU A 62 -8.94 0.98 -0.86
CA LEU A 62 -9.14 0.35 0.44
C LEU A 62 -7.83 -0.19 1.02
N ALA A 63 -6.97 -0.79 0.20
CA ALA A 63 -5.64 -1.21 0.61
C ALA A 63 -4.78 -0.02 1.07
N PHE A 64 -4.86 1.11 0.38
CA PHE A 64 -4.19 2.36 0.79
C PHE A 64 -4.69 2.85 2.15
N GLY A 65 -6.00 2.93 2.35
CA GLY A 65 -6.57 3.30 3.64
C GLY A 65 -6.15 2.34 4.76
N PHE A 66 -6.18 1.03 4.49
CA PHE A 66 -5.74 0.02 5.44
C PHE A 66 -4.24 0.10 5.71
N GLY A 67 -3.42 0.41 4.70
CA GLY A 67 -1.98 0.64 4.82
C GLY A 67 -1.66 1.78 5.80
N PHE A 68 -2.44 2.87 5.78
CA PHE A 68 -2.32 3.93 6.79
C PHE A 68 -2.79 3.49 8.18
N ALA A 69 -3.92 2.78 8.27
CA ALA A 69 -4.37 2.22 9.54
C ALA A 69 -3.30 1.30 10.16
N PHE A 70 -2.68 0.45 9.35
CA PHE A 70 -1.58 -0.40 9.75
C PHE A 70 -0.35 0.43 10.13
N LEU A 71 0.04 1.44 9.34
CA LEU A 71 1.17 2.31 9.65
C LEU A 71 1.01 2.99 11.03
N LEU A 72 -0.20 3.44 11.37
CA LEU A 72 -0.50 4.13 12.62
C LEU A 72 -0.65 3.18 13.84
N PHE A 73 -1.24 2.00 13.64
CA PHE A 73 -1.68 1.15 14.76
C PHE A 73 -1.05 -0.24 14.78
N GLY A 74 -0.43 -0.68 13.68
CA GLY A 74 0.12 -2.02 13.48
C GLY A 74 1.47 -2.25 14.15
N ARG A 75 2.15 -1.20 14.64
CA ARG A 75 3.51 -1.32 15.21
C ARG A 75 3.56 -2.29 16.39
N GLU A 76 2.59 -2.22 17.30
CA GLU A 76 2.53 -3.13 18.45
C GLU A 76 2.21 -4.57 18.03
N ALA A 77 1.41 -4.77 16.97
CA ALA A 77 1.17 -6.08 16.40
C ALA A 77 2.49 -6.68 15.88
N VAL A 78 3.27 -5.92 15.10
CA VAL A 78 4.60 -6.36 14.62
C VAL A 78 5.55 -6.69 15.79
N ARG A 79 5.62 -5.83 16.81
CA ARG A 79 6.44 -6.05 18.02
C ARG A 79 6.02 -7.30 18.80
N SER A 80 4.74 -7.65 18.80
CA SER A 80 4.26 -8.84 19.50
C SER A 80 4.72 -10.16 18.84
N PHE A 81 4.92 -10.16 17.51
CA PHE A 81 5.41 -11.33 16.79
C PHE A 81 6.94 -11.52 16.90
N LEU A 82 7.70 -10.43 17.06
CA LEU A 82 9.10 -10.47 17.48
C LEU A 82 9.40 -9.34 18.48
N PRO A 83 9.74 -9.66 19.74
CA PRO A 83 10.46 -8.75 20.60
C PRO A 83 11.94 -8.69 20.15
N VAL A 84 12.19 -8.33 18.89
CA VAL A 84 13.54 -8.03 18.43
C VAL A 84 13.87 -6.63 18.86
N GLU A 85 14.92 -6.51 19.66
CA GLU A 85 15.57 -5.25 19.92
C GLU A 85 16.23 -4.75 18.62
N GLY A 86 15.88 -3.55 18.17
CA GLY A 86 16.56 -2.87 17.05
C GLY A 86 15.68 -2.53 15.84
N GLY A 87 16.33 -2.18 14.73
CA GLY A 87 15.71 -1.57 13.55
C GLY A 87 14.87 -2.50 12.66
N LEU A 88 15.04 -3.82 12.76
CA LEU A 88 14.40 -4.77 11.83
C LEU A 88 12.87 -4.82 11.99
N GLY A 89 12.35 -4.80 13.23
CA GLY A 89 10.90 -4.77 13.46
C GLY A 89 10.25 -3.50 12.90
N LEU A 90 10.96 -2.37 12.99
CA LEU A 90 10.52 -1.11 12.38
C LEU A 90 10.58 -1.19 10.85
N ALA A 91 11.61 -1.81 10.29
CA ALA A 91 11.72 -2.02 8.85
C ALA A 91 10.58 -2.90 8.31
N VAL A 92 10.21 -3.98 9.02
CA VAL A 92 9.07 -4.84 8.67
C VAL A 92 7.76 -4.06 8.73
N HIS A 93 7.57 -3.26 9.78
CA HIS A 93 6.40 -2.40 9.92
C HIS A 93 6.22 -1.45 8.71
N PHE A 94 7.31 -0.79 8.30
CA PHE A 94 7.29 0.07 7.12
C PHE A 94 7.14 -0.73 5.82
N ALA A 95 7.77 -1.90 5.69
CA ALA A 95 7.66 -2.74 4.51
C ALA A 95 6.22 -3.19 4.26
N ILE A 96 5.51 -3.65 5.29
CA ILE A 96 4.09 -4.04 5.19
C ILE A 96 3.22 -2.82 4.87
N SER A 97 3.44 -1.71 5.59
CA SER A 97 2.70 -0.47 5.35
C SER A 97 2.85 0.01 3.91
N TRP A 98 4.09 0.08 3.41
CA TRP A 98 4.39 0.51 2.06
C TRP A 98 3.81 -0.44 1.02
N SER A 99 3.87 -1.76 1.27
CA SER A 99 3.29 -2.77 0.37
C SER A 99 1.79 -2.61 0.16
N LEU A 100 1.08 -2.00 1.11
CA LEU A 100 -0.35 -1.70 1.02
C LEU A 100 -0.62 -0.31 0.42
N LEU A 101 0.20 0.68 0.80
CA LEU A 101 0.06 2.07 0.38
C LEU A 101 0.47 2.31 -1.07
N SER A 102 1.48 1.60 -1.57
CA SER A 102 2.16 1.95 -2.81
C SER A 102 1.31 1.77 -4.07
N TRP A 103 0.33 0.85 -4.06
CA TRP A 103 -0.40 0.47 -5.27
C TRP A 103 -1.30 1.57 -5.84
N TRP A 104 -2.04 2.27 -4.99
CA TRP A 104 -2.92 3.36 -5.42
C TRP A 104 -2.16 4.51 -6.12
N PRO A 105 -1.12 5.12 -5.51
CA PRO A 105 -0.37 6.17 -6.19
C PRO A 105 0.39 5.64 -7.41
N HIS A 106 0.92 4.41 -7.36
CA HIS A 106 1.59 3.78 -8.49
C HIS A 106 0.67 3.66 -9.72
N SER A 107 -0.51 3.06 -9.56
CA SER A 107 -1.45 2.86 -10.68
C SER A 107 -1.98 4.18 -11.24
N ASN A 108 -2.22 5.17 -10.38
CA ASN A 108 -2.69 6.47 -10.83
C ASN A 108 -1.60 7.25 -11.57
N LEU A 109 -0.35 7.19 -11.10
CA LEU A 109 0.79 7.78 -11.82
C LEU A 109 0.98 7.14 -13.19
N HIS A 110 0.79 5.83 -13.34
CA HIS A 110 0.78 5.19 -14.66
C HIS A 110 -0.32 5.74 -15.57
N GLN A 111 -1.54 5.94 -15.05
CA GLN A 111 -2.67 6.44 -15.84
C GLN A 111 -2.49 7.90 -16.29
N THR A 112 -1.75 8.71 -15.53
CA THR A 112 -1.59 10.14 -15.82
C THR A 112 -0.18 10.51 -16.28
N HIS A 113 0.67 9.51 -16.53
CA HIS A 113 2.00 9.73 -17.04
C HIS A 113 1.97 10.08 -18.54
N ASN A 114 2.84 11.00 -18.96
CA ASN A 114 3.04 11.27 -20.38
C ASN A 114 3.81 10.11 -21.05
N PRO A 115 3.23 9.37 -22.01
CA PRO A 115 3.85 8.19 -22.61
C PRO A 115 5.21 8.46 -23.29
N ASP A 116 5.48 9.70 -23.71
CA ASP A 116 6.75 10.07 -24.34
C ASP A 116 7.89 10.30 -23.32
N ASN A 117 7.57 10.43 -22.04
CA ASN A 117 8.55 10.70 -20.98
C ASN A 117 9.09 9.41 -20.34
N ILE A 118 9.88 8.66 -21.10
CA ILE A 118 10.49 7.39 -20.65
C ILE A 118 11.27 7.53 -19.33
N SER A 119 11.92 8.67 -19.08
CA SER A 119 12.62 8.91 -17.81
C SER A 119 11.66 9.00 -16.63
N GLY A 120 10.50 9.64 -16.81
CA GLY A 120 9.44 9.67 -15.81
C GLY A 120 8.81 8.29 -15.58
N LEU A 121 8.63 7.50 -16.64
CA LEU A 121 8.19 6.11 -16.52
C LEU A 121 9.18 5.31 -15.67
N LEU A 122 10.48 5.39 -15.95
CA LEU A 122 11.51 4.73 -15.15
C LEU A 122 11.49 5.15 -13.68
N ALA A 123 11.22 6.43 -13.40
CA ALA A 123 11.11 6.91 -12.02
C ALA A 123 9.91 6.27 -11.28
N ILE A 124 8.77 6.10 -11.96
CA ILE A 124 7.61 5.37 -11.42
C ILE A 124 8.01 3.92 -11.17
N GLU A 125 8.56 3.24 -12.17
CA GLU A 125 8.94 1.83 -12.09
C GLU A 125 9.90 1.56 -10.93
N TYR A 126 11.01 2.30 -10.84
CA TYR A 126 12.00 2.11 -9.78
C TYR A 126 11.49 2.59 -8.41
N GLY A 127 10.73 3.69 -8.37
CA GLY A 127 10.18 4.24 -7.13
C GLY A 127 9.23 3.27 -6.43
N PHE A 128 8.45 2.50 -7.19
CA PHE A 128 7.46 1.56 -6.63
C PHE A 128 7.94 0.11 -6.63
N HIS A 129 8.40 -0.44 -7.76
CA HIS A 129 8.74 -1.86 -7.85
C HIS A 129 9.97 -2.22 -7.01
N VAL A 130 11.05 -1.44 -7.10
CA VAL A 130 12.28 -1.75 -6.36
C VAL A 130 12.04 -1.62 -4.85
N THR A 131 11.29 -0.60 -4.42
CA THR A 131 10.98 -0.42 -2.99
C THR A 131 10.06 -1.53 -2.46
N LEU A 132 9.11 -2.03 -3.27
CA LEU A 132 8.31 -3.22 -2.96
C LEU A 132 9.16 -4.49 -2.86
N ILE A 133 10.10 -4.70 -3.79
CA ILE A 133 11.03 -5.82 -3.76
C ILE A 133 11.87 -5.80 -2.47
N LEU A 134 12.42 -4.63 -2.12
CA LEU A 134 13.16 -4.44 -0.86
C LEU A 134 12.28 -4.72 0.36
N GLY A 135 11.03 -4.26 0.36
CA GLY A 135 10.04 -4.58 1.40
C GLY A 135 9.81 -6.09 1.54
N GLY A 136 9.68 -6.80 0.41
CA GLY A 136 9.59 -8.25 0.36
C GLY A 136 10.82 -8.94 0.96
N PHE A 137 12.03 -8.48 0.62
CA PHE A 137 13.27 -9.01 1.22
C PHE A 137 13.33 -8.79 2.73
N ILE A 138 12.90 -7.64 3.23
CA ILE A 138 12.86 -7.35 4.67
C ILE A 138 11.91 -8.32 5.38
N ILE A 139 10.69 -8.50 4.85
CA ILE A 139 9.69 -9.41 5.42
C ILE A 139 10.18 -10.86 5.36
N ALA A 140 10.75 -11.30 4.24
CA ALA A 140 11.30 -12.64 4.10
C ALA A 140 12.45 -12.91 5.08
N SER A 141 13.38 -11.96 5.22
CA SER A 141 14.50 -12.05 6.16
C SER A 141 14.01 -12.19 7.61
N PHE A 142 12.98 -11.42 7.97
CA PHE A 142 12.32 -11.51 9.26
C PHE A 142 11.73 -12.91 9.52
N ILE A 143 11.00 -13.48 8.56
CA ILE A 143 10.41 -14.82 8.68
C ILE A 143 11.53 -15.87 8.86
N LEU A 144 12.59 -15.81 8.05
CA LEU A 144 13.71 -16.74 8.11
C LEU A 144 14.48 -16.65 9.44
N MET A 145 14.70 -15.45 9.96
CA MET A 145 15.33 -15.25 11.27
C MET A 145 14.46 -15.85 12.39
N LYS A 146 13.14 -15.65 12.34
CA LYS A 146 12.25 -16.20 13.35
C LYS A 146 12.18 -17.73 13.31
N SER A 147 12.16 -18.32 12.11
CA SER A 147 12.17 -19.77 11.93
C SER A 147 13.42 -20.43 12.52
N LYS A 148 14.58 -19.78 12.45
CA LYS A 148 15.81 -20.28 13.09
C LYS A 148 15.73 -20.24 14.61
N GLN A 149 15.19 -19.16 15.20
CA GLN A 149 15.05 -19.04 16.64
C GLN A 149 14.08 -20.05 17.27
N SER A 150 13.07 -20.54 16.52
CA SER A 150 12.15 -21.56 17.04
C SER A 150 12.73 -22.98 17.02
N GLN A 151 13.87 -23.19 16.34
CA GLN A 151 14.53 -24.49 16.21
C GLN A 151 15.74 -24.67 17.15
N SER A 152 16.13 -23.60 17.86
CA SER A 152 17.18 -23.59 18.88
C SER A 152 16.59 -23.63 20.28
#